data_AF-A0A535HKW9-F1
#
_entry.id   AF-A0A535HKW9-F1
#
_cell.length_a   1.000
_cell.length_b   1.000
_cell.length_c   1.000
_cell.angle_alpha   90.00
_cell.angle_beta   90.00
_cell.angle_gamma   90.00
#
_symmetry.space_group_name_H-M   'P 1'
#
loop_
_entity.id
_entity.type
_entity.pdbx_description
1 polymer ?
#
loop_
_entity_poly.entity_id
_entity_poly.type
_entity_poly.pdbx_seq_one_letter_code
_entity_poly.pdbx_strand_id
1 'polypeptide(L)'
;MSIVMAVAALDTYMHRLIVERAYVHGSDELPGSLAKLEFPFDALLGWVDEAKVAARRRPHKSRPRVALKRQLRDRLLRETFQSYANVTKALGMAGLSGNWQTIGKRFDPPLQPDEIRDRLNSIVMRRNQIVHEGDYRRLDRPRDGGLNGISVSQASADINFLEELIDAIHAV
;
A
#
# COMPACT_ATOMS: atom_id res chain seq x y z
N MET A 1 3.29 -20.99 -0.52
CA MET A 1 2.34 -19.92 -0.15
C MET A 1 3.02 -18.70 0.49
N SER A 2 4.24 -18.35 0.09
CA SER A 2 5.00 -17.27 0.75
C SER A 2 4.87 -15.91 0.03
N ILE A 3 4.81 -15.89 -1.31
CA ILE A 3 4.69 -14.65 -2.10
C ILE A 3 3.40 -13.89 -1.82
N VAL A 4 2.27 -14.59 -1.72
CA VAL A 4 0.95 -13.96 -1.45
C VAL A 4 0.99 -13.18 -0.13
N MET A 5 1.63 -13.77 0.89
CA MET A 5 1.79 -13.12 2.19
C MET A 5 2.75 -11.94 2.13
N ALA A 6 3.86 -12.03 1.39
CA ALA A 6 4.80 -10.93 1.22
C ALA A 6 4.14 -9.73 0.50
N VAL A 7 3.35 -9.98 -0.55
CA VAL A 7 2.60 -8.92 -1.24
C VAL A 7 1.54 -8.30 -0.32
N ALA A 8 0.87 -9.10 0.51
CA ALA A 8 -0.07 -8.59 1.51
C ALA A 8 0.63 -7.78 2.62
N ALA A 9 1.87 -8.14 2.97
CA ALA A 9 2.68 -7.39 3.92
C ALA A 9 3.06 -6.01 3.37
N LEU A 10 3.50 -5.93 2.10
CA LEU A 10 3.71 -4.65 1.41
C LEU A 10 2.45 -3.79 1.41
N ASP A 11 1.31 -4.37 1.03
CA ASP A 11 0.02 -3.67 1.01
C ASP A 11 -0.33 -3.08 2.38
N THR A 12 -0.21 -3.89 3.43
CA THR A 12 -0.47 -3.49 4.82
C THR A 12 0.51 -2.41 5.29
N TYR A 13 1.78 -2.53 4.91
CA TYR A 13 2.81 -1.54 5.21
C TYR A 13 2.45 -0.18 4.60
N MET A 14 2.06 -0.13 3.32
CA MET A 14 1.69 1.12 2.67
C MET A 14 0.47 1.80 3.32
N HIS A 15 -0.54 1.02 3.71
CA HIS A 15 -1.68 1.55 4.48
C HIS A 15 -1.24 2.22 5.78
N ARG A 16 -0.35 1.54 6.52
CA ARG A 16 0.18 2.04 7.78
C ARG A 16 1.03 3.30 7.58
N LEU A 17 1.89 3.30 6.57
CA LEU A 17 2.75 4.43 6.22
C LEU A 17 1.95 5.70 5.95
N ILE A 18 0.89 5.61 5.13
CA ILE A 18 0.00 6.74 4.84
C ILE A 18 -0.61 7.26 6.13
N VAL A 19 -1.18 6.37 6.94
CA VAL A 19 -1.86 6.74 8.19
C VAL A 19 -0.89 7.34 9.22
N GLU A 20 0.34 6.89 9.28
CA GLU A 20 1.36 7.45 10.19
C GLU A 20 1.82 8.84 9.73
N ARG A 21 2.11 9.02 8.44
CA ARG A 21 2.60 10.30 7.90
C ARG A 21 1.49 11.35 7.71
N ALA A 22 0.24 10.94 7.51
CA ALA A 22 -0.92 11.84 7.37
C ALA A 22 -1.10 12.82 8.56
N TYR A 23 -0.62 12.47 9.75
CA TYR A 23 -0.75 13.30 10.95
C TYR A 23 0.52 14.08 11.33
N VAL A 24 1.60 13.91 10.57
CA VAL A 24 2.81 14.73 10.71
C VAL A 24 2.57 16.11 10.10
N HIS A 25 1.79 16.16 9.02
CA HIS A 25 1.49 17.40 8.31
C HIS A 25 0.36 18.21 8.99
N GLY A 26 0.54 19.53 9.04
CA GLY A 26 -0.54 20.47 9.34
C GLY A 26 -1.58 20.51 8.22
N SER A 27 -2.71 21.20 8.43
CA SER A 27 -3.74 21.38 7.39
C SER A 27 -3.18 22.01 6.11
N ASP A 28 -2.17 22.85 6.25
CA ASP A 28 -1.61 23.67 5.17
C ASP A 28 -0.46 22.95 4.44
N GLU A 29 -0.06 21.77 4.93
CA GLU A 29 1.09 21.00 4.44
C GLU A 29 0.70 19.58 3.99
N LEU A 30 -0.61 19.30 3.85
CA LEU A 30 -1.06 17.98 3.42
C LEU A 30 -0.50 17.64 2.03
N PRO A 31 0.10 16.45 1.85
CA PRO A 31 0.54 15.99 0.54
C PRO A 31 -0.59 16.07 -0.48
N GLY A 32 -0.32 16.58 -1.67
CA GLY A 32 -1.36 16.88 -2.67
C GLY A 32 -2.22 15.66 -3.05
N SER A 33 -1.68 14.44 -2.99
CA SER A 33 -2.46 13.21 -3.22
C SER A 33 -3.37 12.84 -2.04
N LEU A 34 -2.98 13.16 -0.81
CA LEU A 34 -3.80 12.95 0.38
C LEU A 34 -4.89 14.03 0.50
N ALA A 35 -4.58 15.28 0.15
CA ALA A 35 -5.54 16.38 0.15
C ALA A 35 -6.70 16.18 -0.85
N LYS A 36 -6.48 15.39 -1.91
CA LYS A 36 -7.48 15.06 -2.93
C LYS A 36 -8.28 13.80 -2.63
N LEU A 37 -8.15 13.22 -1.42
CA LEU A 37 -8.86 12.00 -1.09
C LEU A 37 -10.36 12.27 -1.01
N GLU A 38 -11.12 11.56 -1.83
CA GLU A 38 -12.59 11.64 -1.83
C GLU A 38 -13.19 10.84 -0.67
N PHE A 39 -14.08 11.50 0.08
CA PHE A 39 -14.87 10.89 1.14
C PHE A 39 -16.36 10.95 0.79
N PRO A 40 -17.11 9.87 1.04
CA PRO A 40 -18.57 9.90 1.05
C PRO A 40 -19.09 10.97 2.03
N PHE A 41 -20.11 11.73 1.63
CA PHE A 41 -20.63 12.84 2.43
C PHE A 41 -21.26 12.39 3.75
N ASP A 42 -21.89 11.23 3.77
CA ASP A 42 -22.42 10.58 4.98
C ASP A 42 -21.32 10.24 6.00
N ALA A 43 -20.14 9.83 5.55
CA ALA A 43 -18.99 9.62 6.42
C ALA A 43 -18.51 10.92 7.08
N LEU A 44 -18.58 12.05 6.37
CA LEU A 44 -18.26 13.37 6.91
C LEU A 44 -19.28 13.81 7.96
N LEU A 45 -20.57 13.61 7.70
CA LEU A 45 -21.62 13.89 8.69
C LEU A 45 -21.45 13.05 9.95
N GLY A 46 -21.19 11.75 9.79
CA GLY A 46 -20.91 10.85 10.91
C GLY A 46 -19.72 11.30 11.75
N TRP A 47 -18.65 11.78 11.12
CA TRP A 47 -17.50 12.34 11.83
C TRP A 47 -17.85 13.60 12.63
N VAL A 48 -18.61 14.53 12.05
CA VAL A 48 -19.05 15.75 12.74
C VAL A 48 -19.90 15.42 13.96
N ASP A 49 -20.79 14.43 13.85
CA ASP A 49 -21.65 14.02 14.96
C ASP A 49 -20.86 13.30 16.07
N GLU A 50 -19.94 12.40 15.71
CA GLU A 50 -19.01 11.78 16.67
C GLU A 50 -18.18 12.83 17.42
N ALA A 51 -17.67 13.84 16.71
CA ALA A 51 -16.90 14.93 17.29
C ALA A 51 -17.74 15.78 18.27
N LYS A 52 -18.99 16.12 17.91
CA LYS A 52 -19.93 16.84 18.79
C LYS A 52 -20.25 16.04 20.05
N VAL A 53 -20.52 14.74 19.93
CA VAL A 53 -20.79 13.86 21.08
C VAL A 53 -19.57 13.75 21.99
N ALA A 54 -18.37 13.58 21.42
CA ALA A 54 -17.13 13.52 22.19
C ALA A 54 -16.86 14.82 22.96
N ALA A 55 -17.08 15.98 22.33
CA ALA A 55 -16.96 17.29 22.96
C ALA A 55 -17.97 17.50 24.10
N ARG A 56 -19.22 17.04 23.94
CA ARG A 56 -20.24 17.11 25.01
C ARG A 56 -19.90 16.22 26.20
N ARG A 57 -19.45 14.98 25.96
CA ARG A 57 -19.15 14.01 27.04
C ARG A 57 -17.87 14.35 27.80
N ARG A 58 -16.86 14.91 27.11
CA ARG A 58 -15.56 15.25 27.69
C ARG A 58 -14.99 16.52 27.03
N PRO A 59 -15.47 17.71 27.42
CA PRO A 59 -15.10 18.97 26.77
C PRO A 59 -13.59 19.25 26.75
N HIS A 60 -12.86 18.80 27.78
CA HIS A 60 -11.40 18.98 27.86
C HIS A 60 -10.58 17.76 27.40
N LYS A 61 -11.20 16.67 26.92
CA LYS A 61 -10.50 15.46 26.45
C LYS A 61 -11.02 14.94 25.11
N SER A 62 -11.68 15.80 24.32
CA SER A 62 -12.10 15.41 22.98
C SER A 62 -10.86 15.10 22.14
N ARG A 63 -10.87 13.95 21.43
CA ARG A 63 -9.78 13.52 20.55
C ARG A 63 -10.28 13.43 19.11
N PRO A 64 -10.65 14.56 18.48
CA PRO A 64 -11.29 14.57 17.15
C PRO A 64 -10.42 13.93 16.06
N ARG A 65 -9.08 13.99 16.22
CA ARG A 65 -8.12 13.31 15.33
C ARG A 65 -8.25 11.79 15.32
N VAL A 66 -8.73 11.16 16.40
CA VAL A 66 -8.93 9.70 16.46
C VAL A 66 -10.06 9.28 15.53
N ALA A 67 -11.17 10.01 15.53
CA ALA A 67 -12.30 9.76 14.64
C ALA A 67 -11.90 9.98 13.17
N LEU A 68 -11.16 11.06 12.87
CA LEU A 68 -10.61 11.30 11.53
C LEU A 68 -9.67 10.16 11.08
N LYS A 69 -8.81 9.65 11.98
CA LYS A 69 -7.91 8.51 11.70
C LYS A 69 -8.65 7.24 11.36
N ARG A 70 -9.76 7.00 12.04
CA ARG A 70 -10.64 5.88 11.72
C ARG A 70 -11.23 6.04 10.32
N GLN A 71 -11.79 7.21 9.99
CA GLN A 71 -12.37 7.47 8.67
C GLN A 71 -11.34 7.34 7.54
N LEU A 72 -10.13 7.89 7.73
CA LEU A 72 -9.04 7.72 6.77
C LEU A 72 -8.69 6.25 6.57
N ARG A 73 -8.52 5.49 7.65
CA ARG A 73 -8.23 4.05 7.57
C ARG A 73 -9.33 3.29 6.84
N ASP A 74 -10.59 3.55 7.18
CA ASP A 74 -11.75 2.85 6.59
C ASP A 74 -11.88 3.17 5.09
N ARG A 75 -11.49 4.38 4.67
CA ARG A 75 -11.40 4.76 3.26
C ARG A 75 -10.21 4.10 2.55
N LEU A 76 -9.05 4.01 3.19
CA LEU A 76 -7.86 3.39 2.62
C LEU A 76 -8.04 1.87 2.44
N LEU A 77 -8.77 1.18 3.32
CA LEU A 77 -9.09 -0.25 3.19
C LEU A 77 -9.77 -0.65 1.87
N ARG A 78 -10.32 0.32 1.13
CA ARG A 78 -10.92 0.11 -0.19
C ARG A 78 -9.89 0.20 -1.33
N GLU A 79 -8.65 0.53 -1.02
CA GLU A 79 -7.55 0.62 -1.97
C GLU A 79 -6.58 -0.54 -1.76
N THR A 80 -5.87 -0.91 -2.83
CA THR A 80 -4.83 -1.93 -2.79
C THR A 80 -3.53 -1.32 -3.28
N PHE A 81 -2.47 -1.42 -2.49
CA PHE A 81 -1.16 -0.78 -2.72
C PHE A 81 -0.07 -1.82 -3.00
N GLN A 82 -0.28 -2.61 -4.05
CA GLN A 82 0.58 -3.75 -4.39
C GLN A 82 1.41 -3.50 -5.65
N SER A 83 0.80 -2.97 -6.72
CA SER A 83 1.49 -2.66 -7.97
C SER A 83 2.37 -1.42 -7.83
N TYR A 84 3.37 -1.26 -8.69
CA TYR A 84 4.24 -0.07 -8.69
C TYR A 84 3.44 1.24 -8.80
N ALA A 85 2.41 1.27 -9.63
CA ALA A 85 1.55 2.44 -9.78
C ALA A 85 0.80 2.77 -8.49
N ASN A 86 0.26 1.76 -7.81
CA ASN A 86 -0.48 1.96 -6.57
C ASN A 86 0.45 2.30 -5.40
N VAL A 87 1.63 1.67 -5.32
CA VAL A 87 2.67 2.06 -4.36
C VAL A 87 3.11 3.49 -4.60
N THR A 88 3.28 3.93 -5.85
CA THR A 88 3.56 5.33 -6.19
C THR A 88 2.48 6.27 -5.68
N LYS A 89 1.20 5.90 -5.86
CA LYS A 89 0.06 6.66 -5.33
C LYS A 89 0.13 6.77 -3.80
N ALA A 90 0.39 5.65 -3.12
CA ALA A 90 0.53 5.61 -1.67
C ALA A 90 1.72 6.44 -1.15
N LEU A 91 2.87 6.38 -1.81
CA LEU A 91 4.01 7.26 -1.52
C LEU A 91 3.61 8.73 -1.64
N GLY A 92 2.86 9.09 -2.67
CA GLY A 92 2.35 10.45 -2.82
C GLY A 92 1.39 10.87 -1.70
N MET A 93 0.53 9.96 -1.23
CA MET A 93 -0.32 10.22 -0.04
C MET A 93 0.51 10.36 1.24
N ALA A 94 1.63 9.66 1.33
CA ALA A 94 2.57 9.73 2.45
C ALA A 94 3.54 10.93 2.39
N GLY A 95 3.44 11.80 1.36
CA GLY A 95 4.34 12.94 1.20
C GLY A 95 5.71 12.59 0.57
N LEU A 96 5.83 11.41 -0.02
CA LEU A 96 7.05 10.86 -0.60
C LEU A 96 7.02 10.82 -2.13
N SER A 97 6.29 11.72 -2.77
CA SER A 97 6.17 11.81 -4.22
C SER A 97 7.55 11.92 -4.91
N GLY A 98 7.78 11.10 -5.94
CA GLY A 98 9.00 11.18 -6.76
C GLY A 98 10.26 10.55 -6.16
N ASN A 99 10.17 9.89 -4.99
CA ASN A 99 11.33 9.35 -4.28
C ASN A 99 11.93 8.05 -4.84
N TRP A 100 11.44 7.52 -5.96
CA TRP A 100 11.89 6.24 -6.51
C TRP A 100 13.40 6.16 -6.78
N GLN A 101 14.03 7.26 -7.20
CA GLN A 101 15.49 7.31 -7.36
C GLN A 101 16.21 7.16 -6.01
N THR A 102 15.71 7.80 -4.96
CA THR A 102 16.26 7.71 -3.60
C THR A 102 16.05 6.33 -3.01
N ILE A 103 14.86 5.75 -3.20
CA ILE A 103 14.52 4.38 -2.80
C ILE A 103 15.44 3.38 -3.50
N GLY A 104 15.63 3.53 -4.82
CA GLY A 104 16.48 2.63 -5.61
C GLY A 104 17.96 2.61 -5.18
N LYS A 105 18.49 3.75 -4.70
CA LYS A 105 19.84 3.85 -4.13
C LYS A 105 20.03 3.06 -2.82
N ARG A 106 18.95 2.61 -2.17
CA ARG A 106 19.02 1.83 -0.93
C ARG A 106 19.16 0.32 -1.16
N PHE A 107 18.97 -0.14 -2.39
CA PHE A 107 19.21 -1.54 -2.75
C PHE A 107 20.71 -1.82 -2.92
N ASP A 108 21.10 -3.08 -2.75
CA ASP A 108 22.45 -3.57 -3.03
C ASP A 108 22.38 -4.76 -4.02
N PRO A 109 22.76 -4.58 -5.30
CA PRO A 109 23.19 -3.33 -5.92
C PRO A 109 22.03 -2.32 -6.10
N PRO A 110 22.33 -1.01 -6.26
CA PRO A 110 21.31 0.00 -6.51
C PRO A 110 20.46 -0.32 -7.74
N LEU A 111 19.15 -0.14 -7.61
CA LEU A 111 18.19 -0.37 -8.70
C LEU A 111 17.67 0.96 -9.28
N GLN A 112 17.44 0.98 -10.59
CA GLN A 112 16.72 2.06 -11.25
C GLN A 112 15.21 1.94 -11.01
N PRO A 113 14.45 3.06 -11.06
CA PRO A 113 13.00 3.02 -10.91
C PRO A 113 12.27 2.05 -11.84
N ASP A 114 12.75 1.91 -13.09
CA ASP A 114 12.16 0.98 -14.06
C ASP A 114 12.39 -0.48 -13.66
N GLU A 115 13.55 -0.82 -13.09
CA GLU A 115 13.84 -2.18 -12.61
C GLU A 115 12.96 -2.54 -11.41
N ILE A 116 12.76 -1.60 -10.48
CA ILE A 116 11.84 -1.75 -9.34
C ILE A 116 10.42 -1.98 -9.85
N ARG A 117 9.97 -1.17 -10.83
CA ARG A 117 8.64 -1.29 -11.43
C ARG A 117 8.44 -2.68 -12.03
N ASP A 118 9.37 -3.12 -12.85
CA ASP A 118 9.22 -4.35 -13.63
C ASP A 118 9.24 -5.57 -12.69
N ARG A 119 10.14 -5.57 -11.70
CA ARG A 119 10.21 -6.63 -10.69
C ARG A 119 8.97 -6.68 -9.80
N LEU A 120 8.53 -5.54 -9.26
CA LEU A 120 7.33 -5.47 -8.41
C LEU A 120 6.07 -5.92 -9.17
N ASN A 121 5.87 -5.44 -10.40
CA ASN A 121 4.71 -5.81 -11.20
C ASN A 121 4.72 -7.30 -11.59
N SER A 122 5.90 -7.88 -11.87
CA SER A 122 6.04 -9.32 -12.10
C SER A 122 5.59 -10.14 -10.89
N ILE A 123 6.00 -9.74 -9.68
CA ILE A 123 5.61 -10.41 -8.42
C ILE A 123 4.10 -10.31 -8.18
N VAL A 124 3.52 -9.12 -8.41
CA VAL A 124 2.07 -8.91 -8.26
C VAL A 124 1.29 -9.75 -9.27
N MET A 125 1.75 -9.82 -10.52
CA MET A 125 1.16 -10.69 -11.54
C MET A 125 1.20 -12.16 -11.11
N ARG A 126 2.34 -12.63 -10.60
CA ARG A 126 2.49 -13.99 -10.07
C ARG A 126 1.51 -14.24 -8.92
N ARG A 127 1.38 -13.31 -7.98
CA ARG A 127 0.40 -13.38 -6.89
C ARG A 127 -1.03 -13.47 -7.43
N ASN A 128 -1.37 -12.71 -8.47
CA ASN A 128 -2.70 -12.76 -9.08
C ASN A 128 -2.97 -14.12 -9.74
N GLN A 129 -1.98 -14.71 -10.41
CA GLN A 129 -2.10 -16.06 -10.94
C GLN A 129 -2.40 -17.08 -9.83
N ILE A 130 -1.69 -17.00 -8.69
CA ILE A 130 -1.95 -17.90 -7.55
C ILE A 130 -3.36 -17.71 -7.00
N VAL A 131 -3.74 -16.47 -6.71
CA VAL A 131 -4.96 -16.17 -5.94
C VAL A 131 -6.23 -16.22 -6.79
N HIS A 132 -6.18 -15.70 -8.02
CA HIS A 132 -7.37 -15.55 -8.87
C HIS A 132 -7.51 -16.64 -9.91
N GLU A 133 -6.41 -17.30 -10.30
CA GLU A 133 -6.40 -18.29 -11.38
C GLU A 133 -6.10 -19.70 -10.88
N GLY A 134 -6.05 -19.92 -9.55
CA GLY A 134 -5.69 -21.21 -8.96
C GLY A 134 -4.29 -21.69 -9.36
N ASP A 135 -3.45 -20.76 -9.80
CA ASP A 135 -2.13 -20.99 -10.39
C ASP A 135 -2.09 -21.87 -11.64
N TYR A 136 -3.21 -21.99 -12.36
CA TYR A 136 -3.25 -22.74 -13.61
C TYR A 136 -2.48 -22.01 -14.72
N ARG A 137 -1.79 -22.77 -15.56
CA ARG A 137 -1.22 -22.28 -16.82
C ARG A 137 -2.36 -21.87 -17.74
N ARG A 138 -2.35 -20.60 -18.15
CA ARG A 138 -3.28 -20.09 -19.17
C ARG A 138 -2.95 -20.75 -20.51
N LEU A 139 -3.84 -21.61 -20.98
CA LEU A 139 -3.80 -22.22 -22.30
C LEU A 139 -5.14 -21.96 -22.98
N ASP A 140 -5.12 -21.41 -24.21
CA ASP A 140 -6.33 -21.12 -24.98
C ASP A 140 -7.15 -22.38 -25.30
N ARG A 141 -6.49 -23.55 -25.32
CA ARG A 141 -7.10 -24.88 -25.50
C ARG A 141 -6.36 -25.92 -24.64
N PRO A 142 -6.75 -26.13 -23.38
CA PRO A 142 -6.05 -27.05 -22.51
C PRO A 142 -6.44 -28.49 -22.88
N ARG A 143 -5.51 -29.23 -23.48
CA ARG A 143 -5.58 -30.71 -23.56
C ARG A 143 -4.92 -31.36 -22.34
N ASP A 144 -3.90 -30.71 -21.79
CA ASP A 144 -3.23 -31.06 -20.54
C ASP A 144 -3.19 -29.82 -19.63
N GLY A 145 -4.02 -29.82 -18.60
CA GLY A 145 -3.98 -28.80 -17.56
C GLY A 145 -2.68 -28.91 -16.76
N GLY A 146 -2.13 -27.77 -16.36
CA GLY A 146 -0.94 -27.75 -15.50
C GLY A 146 -0.87 -26.47 -14.68
N LEU A 147 -0.08 -26.50 -13.62
CA LEU A 147 0.20 -25.32 -12.79
C LEU A 147 1.41 -24.56 -13.34
N ASN A 148 1.51 -23.27 -13.02
CA ASN A 148 2.74 -22.52 -13.24
C ASN A 148 3.82 -23.02 -12.27
N GLY A 149 5.00 -23.35 -12.78
CA GLY A 149 6.13 -23.72 -11.94
C GLY A 149 6.61 -22.52 -11.14
N ILE A 150 6.96 -22.74 -9.87
CA ILE A 150 7.72 -21.79 -9.09
C ILE A 150 8.75 -22.53 -8.24
N SER A 151 10.02 -22.16 -8.39
CA SER A 151 11.08 -22.71 -7.55
C SER A 151 11.08 -22.03 -6.18
N VAL A 152 11.59 -22.74 -5.18
CA VAL A 152 11.84 -22.16 -3.85
C VAL A 152 12.79 -20.97 -3.94
N SER A 153 13.80 -21.05 -4.81
CA SER A 153 14.76 -19.95 -5.02
C SER A 153 14.10 -18.70 -5.59
N GLN A 154 13.23 -18.85 -6.59
CA GLN A 154 12.49 -17.72 -7.16
C GLN A 154 11.58 -17.08 -6.10
N ALA A 155 10.82 -17.90 -5.37
CA ALA A 155 9.93 -17.39 -4.34
C ALA A 155 10.69 -16.66 -3.22
N SER A 156 11.87 -17.16 -2.84
CA SER A 156 12.72 -16.50 -1.84
C SER A 156 13.27 -15.17 -2.35
N ALA A 157 13.74 -15.12 -3.60
CA ALA A 157 14.24 -13.91 -4.22
C ALA A 157 13.15 -12.82 -4.37
N ASP A 158 11.90 -13.21 -4.59
CA ASP A 158 10.77 -12.28 -4.66
C ASP A 158 10.41 -11.72 -3.28
N ILE A 159 10.46 -12.56 -2.24
CA ILE A 159 10.19 -12.12 -0.85
C ILE A 159 11.27 -11.17 -0.37
N ASN A 160 12.54 -11.53 -0.54
CA ASN A 160 13.66 -10.69 -0.11
C ASN A 160 13.61 -9.32 -0.80
N PHE A 161 13.27 -9.28 -2.09
CA PHE A 161 13.08 -8.02 -2.80
C PHE A 161 11.96 -7.15 -2.20
N LEU A 162 10.83 -7.74 -1.81
CA LEU A 162 9.73 -6.99 -1.19
C LEU A 162 10.11 -6.49 0.21
N GLU A 163 10.88 -7.26 0.96
CA GLU A 163 11.42 -6.85 2.27
C GLU A 163 12.40 -5.68 2.10
N GLU A 164 13.39 -5.82 1.22
CA GLU A 164 14.34 -4.75 0.87
C GLU A 164 13.62 -3.49 0.36
N LEU A 165 12.53 -3.65 -0.42
CA LEU A 165 11.73 -2.53 -0.87
C LEU A 165 11.04 -1.79 0.28
N ILE A 166 10.47 -2.52 1.24
CA ILE A 166 9.84 -1.93 2.42
C ILE A 166 10.88 -1.16 3.24
N ASP A 167 12.05 -1.76 3.48
CA ASP A 167 13.15 -1.12 4.21
C ASP A 167 13.67 0.12 3.48
N ALA A 168 13.85 0.02 2.16
CA ALA A 168 14.25 1.14 1.32
C ALA A 168 13.25 2.31 1.35
N ILE A 169 11.94 2.01 1.35
CA ILE A 169 10.89 3.04 1.52
C ILE A 169 10.93 3.63 2.93
N HIS A 170 11.12 2.81 3.96
CA HIS A 170 11.14 3.26 5.35
C HIS A 170 12.32 4.19 5.66
N ALA A 171 13.45 3.98 4.98
CA ALA A 171 14.66 4.78 5.11
C ALA A 171 14.61 6.15 4.40
N VAL A 172 13.45 6.53 3.82
CA VAL A 172 13.19 7.83 3.17
C VAL A 172 12.12 8.61 3.92
#